data_AF-A0A6S9FDZ5-F1
#
_entry.id   AF-A0A6S9FDZ5-F1
#
_cell.length_a   1.000
_cell.length_b   1.000
_cell.length_c   1.000
_cell.angle_alpha   90.00
_cell.angle_beta   90.00
_cell.angle_gamma   90.00
#
_symmetry.space_group_name_H-M   'P 1'
#
loop_
_entity.id
_entity.type
_entity.pdbx_description
1 polymer ?
#
loop_
_entity_poly.entity_id
_entity_poly.type
_entity_poly.pdbx_seq_one_letter_code
_entity_poly.pdbx_strand_id
1 'polypeptide(L)'
;MNTRTILVLLAAVLCLLSTNASTASPKKPLGVASSVALKPALVQSINNGGKDLKSSIPEITKTSTSFGAFLFMDWSLRKVFKRLEINFPSSLCGMFVMFFGLLGLERVDAQTAAKVVAFLGPGFDQLTKWLPTFFVPGVVMMPLSPPLSGGTVGRLLLLNAGGLVINFFVASRVAGLLIKANGGAAAPSAPAAAPAAGGKHPYPMELAHKLFGAAAVAAAVAVSTGSPQAYAVTMLAATVGGFVAANHLPANVKTICSPFIVSSLVGLAACAALAPVSRIGGFKDLVRDYTRKQGGLGMGAGDVLLGLLGPSILSFGLSMYHRRALIAQNLAVVVGTNLFSAAFSLLGTAVLARALGLAAGLRTSTVMRNVTMALGLPLFEMLGGANASVAVAMIILTGILGQNFGQILMDRFRVRDPVARGLAMGISGHGLGTAALAQTEKDAFPFSALAMALNGSFAVCLAALPPFRRLLLSLAGVAN
;
A
#
# COMPACT_ATOMS: atom_id res chain seq x y z
N MET A 1 2.07 21.49 11.14
CA MET A 1 2.22 20.29 11.99
C MET A 1 3.07 20.66 13.17
N ASN A 2 2.50 20.61 14.38
CA ASN A 2 3.22 20.92 15.62
C ASN A 2 4.18 19.76 15.94
N THR A 3 5.40 20.06 16.36
CA THR A 3 6.47 19.09 16.68
C THR A 3 5.99 18.02 17.66
N ARG A 4 5.09 18.36 18.59
CA ARG A 4 4.46 17.41 19.52
C ARG A 4 3.55 16.38 18.85
N THR A 5 2.84 16.75 17.79
CA THR A 5 1.99 15.81 17.01
C THR A 5 2.83 14.86 16.18
N ILE A 6 3.94 15.34 15.62
CA ILE A 6 4.94 14.50 14.95
C ILE A 6 5.52 13.51 15.96
N LEU A 7 5.86 13.95 17.17
CA LEU A 7 6.38 13.09 18.24
C LEU A 7 5.37 12.06 18.77
N VAL A 8 4.08 12.37 18.85
CA VAL A 8 3.04 11.41 19.26
C VAL A 8 2.71 10.42 18.15
N LEU A 9 2.68 10.86 16.89
CA LEU A 9 2.55 9.96 15.74
C LEU A 9 3.81 9.13 15.53
N LEU A 10 5.01 9.70 15.69
CA LEU A 10 6.25 8.95 15.76
C LEU A 10 6.19 7.99 16.94
N ALA A 11 5.79 8.38 18.14
CA ALA A 11 5.74 7.46 19.27
C ALA A 11 4.74 6.33 19.05
N ALA A 12 3.54 6.63 18.52
CA ALA A 12 2.54 5.61 18.21
C ALA A 12 2.98 4.69 17.07
N VAL A 13 3.48 5.26 15.96
CA VAL A 13 3.97 4.50 14.81
C VAL A 13 5.27 3.76 15.14
N LEU A 14 6.23 4.35 15.83
CA LEU A 14 7.45 3.68 16.29
C LEU A 14 7.14 2.61 17.33
N CYS A 15 6.18 2.79 18.23
CA CYS A 15 5.73 1.73 19.14
C CYS A 15 5.04 0.58 18.38
N LEU A 16 4.31 0.89 17.30
CA LEU A 16 3.72 -0.09 16.36
C LEU A 16 4.79 -0.81 15.50
N LEU A 17 5.86 -0.12 15.11
CA LEU A 17 6.91 -0.62 14.21
C LEU A 17 8.10 -1.27 14.93
N SER A 18 8.30 -0.98 16.22
CA SER A 18 9.43 -1.44 17.05
C SER A 18 9.26 -2.88 17.57
N THR A 19 8.07 -3.47 17.48
CA THR A 19 7.81 -4.84 17.95
C THR A 19 8.26 -5.92 16.97
N ASN A 20 9.56 -5.93 16.64
CA ASN A 20 10.27 -7.13 16.21
C ASN A 20 10.84 -7.80 17.48
N ALA A 21 9.98 -8.44 18.28
CA ALA A 21 10.47 -9.21 19.42
C ALA A 21 10.86 -10.61 18.95
N SER A 22 12.14 -10.90 19.16
CA SER A 22 12.84 -12.16 18.95
C SER A 22 12.07 -13.38 19.47
N THR A 23 12.31 -14.50 18.80
CA THR A 23 11.74 -15.82 19.07
C THR A 23 12.02 -16.32 20.48
N ALA A 24 10.97 -16.56 21.26
CA ALA A 24 10.96 -17.61 22.28
C ALA A 24 9.56 -18.23 22.34
N SER A 25 9.44 -19.47 21.89
CA SER A 25 8.24 -20.31 22.10
C SER A 25 8.27 -20.85 23.53
N PRO A 26 7.12 -20.97 24.20
CA PRO A 26 6.87 -22.23 24.87
C PRO A 26 5.44 -22.77 24.65
N LYS A 27 5.37 -24.10 24.50
CA LYS A 27 4.15 -24.90 24.40
C LYS A 27 3.56 -25.21 25.80
N LYS A 28 2.24 -25.03 25.94
CA LYS A 28 1.23 -25.83 26.69
C LYS A 28 1.18 -25.76 28.25
N PRO A 29 0.06 -26.18 28.89
CA PRO A 29 -1.10 -25.36 29.26
C PRO A 29 -1.24 -25.12 30.78
N LEU A 30 -2.11 -24.17 31.15
CA LEU A 30 -2.40 -23.78 32.54
C LEU A 30 -3.08 -24.90 33.35
N GLY A 31 -2.52 -25.18 34.54
CA GLY A 31 -3.21 -25.76 35.68
C GLY A 31 -3.29 -24.71 36.80
N VAL A 32 -4.48 -24.54 37.38
CA VAL A 32 -4.81 -23.57 38.43
C VAL A 32 -4.38 -24.12 39.79
N ALA A 33 -3.59 -23.35 40.57
CA ALA A 33 -3.66 -23.26 42.04
C ALA A 33 -2.56 -22.34 42.62
N SER A 34 -3.02 -21.32 43.34
CA SER A 34 -2.58 -20.85 44.67
C SER A 34 -1.13 -20.40 44.95
N SER A 35 -1.09 -19.22 45.59
CA SER A 35 -0.14 -18.70 46.59
C SER A 35 1.02 -17.78 46.15
N VAL A 36 1.15 -16.74 46.98
CA VAL A 36 1.98 -15.53 46.86
C VAL A 36 3.42 -15.86 47.20
N ALA A 37 4.25 -16.01 46.18
CA ALA A 37 5.69 -15.78 46.21
C ALA A 37 6.08 -15.36 44.79
N LEU A 38 6.74 -14.21 44.62
CA LEU A 38 7.29 -13.81 43.32
C LEU A 38 8.27 -14.90 42.87
N LYS A 39 7.81 -15.80 41.99
CA LYS A 39 8.63 -16.92 41.51
C LYS A 39 9.92 -16.36 40.88
N PRO A 40 11.08 -16.99 41.09
CA PRO A 40 12.35 -16.62 40.44
C PRO A 40 12.22 -16.49 38.92
N ALA A 41 11.31 -17.26 38.31
CA ALA A 41 10.94 -17.18 36.90
C ALA A 41 10.36 -15.81 36.46
N LEU A 42 9.60 -15.10 37.31
CA LEU A 42 9.08 -13.77 36.98
C LEU A 42 10.20 -12.73 37.03
N VAL A 43 11.08 -12.80 38.04
CA VAL A 43 12.27 -11.94 38.15
C VAL A 43 13.25 -12.20 37.01
N GLN A 44 13.41 -13.46 36.60
CA GLN A 44 14.24 -13.85 35.47
C GLN A 44 13.62 -13.41 34.13
N SER A 45 12.29 -13.45 34.00
CA SER A 45 11.58 -12.92 32.82
C SER A 45 11.66 -11.39 32.73
N ILE A 46 11.59 -10.67 33.85
CA ILE A 46 11.80 -9.21 33.92
C ILE A 46 13.25 -8.86 33.58
N ASN A 47 14.23 -9.59 34.12
CA ASN A 47 15.65 -9.37 33.83
C ASN A 47 16.03 -9.73 32.38
N ASN A 48 15.43 -10.79 31.82
CA ASN A 48 15.61 -11.14 30.41
C ASN A 48 14.94 -10.08 29.51
N GLY A 49 13.73 -9.64 29.83
CA GLY A 49 13.06 -8.54 29.13
C GLY A 49 13.85 -7.22 29.18
N GLY A 50 14.55 -6.93 30.29
CA GLY A 50 15.45 -5.78 30.41
C GLY A 50 16.73 -5.90 29.59
N LYS A 51 17.28 -7.11 29.40
CA LYS A 51 18.43 -7.37 28.52
C LYS A 51 18.04 -7.34 27.04
N ASP A 52 16.90 -7.93 26.68
CA ASP A 52 16.33 -7.92 25.33
C ASP A 52 15.95 -6.51 24.87
N LEU A 53 15.46 -5.67 25.78
CA LEU A 53 15.20 -4.27 25.50
C LEU A 53 16.50 -3.51 25.22
N LYS A 54 17.55 -3.71 26.03
CA LYS A 54 18.86 -3.05 25.85
C LYS A 54 19.55 -3.45 24.54
N SER A 55 19.46 -4.70 24.11
CA SER A 55 20.02 -5.17 22.84
C SER A 55 19.22 -4.69 21.62
N SER A 56 17.92 -4.43 21.78
CA SER A 56 17.03 -3.97 20.70
C SER A 56 17.06 -2.45 20.48
N ILE A 57 17.47 -1.65 21.47
CA ILE A 57 17.51 -0.17 21.39
C ILE A 57 18.25 0.36 20.15
N PRO A 58 19.44 -0.14 19.76
CA PRO A 58 20.14 0.35 18.57
C PRO A 58 19.38 0.08 17.26
N GLU A 59 18.76 -1.10 17.13
CA GLU A 59 17.99 -1.48 15.93
C GLU A 59 16.68 -0.67 15.83
N ILE A 60 16.01 -0.47 16.95
CA ILE A 60 14.83 0.39 17.07
C ILE A 60 15.20 1.84 16.71
N THR A 61 16.33 2.34 17.21
CA THR A 61 16.80 3.71 16.93
C THR A 61 17.14 3.88 15.45
N LYS A 62 17.81 2.90 14.84
CA LYS A 62 18.12 2.91 13.40
C LYS A 62 16.84 2.90 12.54
N THR A 63 15.90 2.02 12.86
CA THR A 63 14.61 1.94 12.16
C THR A 63 13.81 3.24 12.32
N SER A 64 13.81 3.81 13.53
CA SER A 64 13.08 5.03 13.85
C SER A 64 13.62 6.26 13.13
N THR A 65 14.95 6.42 13.11
CA THR A 65 15.61 7.54 12.42
C THR A 65 15.45 7.44 10.90
N SER A 66 15.59 6.24 10.34
CA SER A 66 15.35 5.96 8.92
C SER A 66 13.90 6.25 8.50
N PHE A 67 12.92 5.75 9.26
CA PHE A 67 11.50 6.02 9.02
C PHE A 67 11.17 7.52 9.16
N GLY A 68 11.73 8.17 10.20
CA GLY A 68 11.63 9.61 10.41
C GLY A 68 12.19 10.43 9.26
N ALA A 69 13.25 9.96 8.59
CA ALA A 69 13.82 10.61 7.41
C ALA A 69 12.82 10.63 6.25
N PHE A 70 12.13 9.53 5.96
CA PHE A 70 11.08 9.51 4.93
C PHE A 70 9.91 10.45 5.25
N LEU A 71 9.47 10.47 6.52
CA LEU A 71 8.41 11.41 6.95
C LEU A 71 8.84 12.86 6.79
N PHE A 72 10.09 13.18 7.17
CA PHE A 72 10.63 14.52 7.05
C PHE A 72 10.80 14.95 5.59
N MET A 73 11.28 14.07 4.71
CA MET A 73 11.39 14.32 3.28
C MET A 73 10.02 14.59 2.66
N ASP A 74 9.02 13.73 2.91
CA ASP A 74 7.66 13.91 2.39
C ASP A 74 7.03 15.22 2.89
N TRP A 75 7.16 15.52 4.18
CA TRP A 75 6.69 16.77 4.76
C TRP A 75 7.36 18.00 4.13
N SER A 76 8.67 17.95 3.92
CA SER A 76 9.45 19.04 3.32
C SER A 76 9.02 19.26 1.87
N LEU A 77 8.89 18.18 1.10
CA LEU A 77 8.44 18.22 -0.29
C LEU A 77 7.02 18.78 -0.39
N ARG A 78 6.08 18.34 0.45
CA ARG A 78 4.71 18.89 0.48
C ARG A 78 4.70 20.38 0.75
N LYS A 79 5.53 20.85 1.70
CA LYS A 79 5.65 22.28 2.00
C LYS A 79 6.20 23.07 0.81
N VAL A 80 7.23 22.57 0.15
CA VAL A 80 7.82 23.21 -1.04
C VAL A 80 6.80 23.25 -2.17
N PHE A 81 6.15 22.14 -2.49
CA PHE A 81 5.15 22.04 -3.55
C PHE A 81 3.95 22.95 -3.29
N LYS A 82 3.48 23.02 -2.04
CA LYS A 82 2.40 23.94 -1.66
C LYS A 82 2.81 25.41 -1.80
N ARG A 83 4.07 25.76 -1.47
CA ARG A 83 4.58 27.14 -1.64
C ARG A 83 4.77 27.52 -3.11
N LEU A 84 5.10 26.54 -3.96
CA LEU A 84 5.32 26.72 -5.39
C LEU A 84 4.04 26.48 -6.22
N GLU A 85 2.90 26.24 -5.57
CA GLU A 85 1.61 25.93 -6.21
C GLU A 85 1.68 24.81 -7.27
N ILE A 86 2.55 23.82 -7.04
CA ILE A 86 2.77 22.72 -7.98
C ILE A 86 1.63 21.70 -7.82
N ASN A 87 0.79 21.61 -8.84
CA ASN A 87 -0.31 20.62 -8.94
C ASN A 87 0.18 19.22 -9.38
N PHE A 88 1.23 18.71 -8.72
CA PHE A 88 1.79 17.38 -8.94
C PHE A 88 2.07 16.70 -7.60
N PRO A 89 1.90 15.37 -7.47
CA PRO A 89 2.15 14.68 -6.20
C PRO A 89 3.62 14.81 -5.77
N SER A 90 3.85 15.56 -4.69
CA SER A 90 5.19 15.86 -4.18
C SER A 90 5.98 14.61 -3.81
N SER A 91 5.30 13.58 -3.29
CA SER A 91 5.88 12.28 -2.96
C SER A 91 6.40 11.53 -4.19
N LEU A 92 5.71 11.63 -5.33
CA LEU A 92 6.16 11.04 -6.58
C LEU A 92 7.37 11.77 -7.15
N CYS A 93 7.41 13.10 -7.04
CA CYS A 93 8.63 13.86 -7.37
C CYS A 93 9.79 13.42 -6.48
N GLY A 94 9.56 13.32 -5.16
CA GLY A 94 10.54 12.80 -4.20
C GLY A 94 11.06 11.40 -4.55
N MET A 95 10.19 10.51 -5.03
CA MET A 95 10.55 9.17 -5.50
C MET A 95 11.60 9.24 -6.64
N PHE A 96 11.35 10.06 -7.67
CA PHE A 96 12.28 10.23 -8.78
C PHE A 96 13.55 10.97 -8.39
N VAL A 97 13.45 12.03 -7.59
CA VAL A 97 14.61 12.77 -7.08
C VAL A 97 15.52 11.84 -6.27
N MET A 98 14.95 11.00 -5.41
CA MET A 98 15.74 10.03 -4.65
C MET A 98 16.39 8.99 -5.57
N PHE A 99 15.65 8.44 -6.55
CA PHE A 99 16.20 7.47 -7.50
C PHE A 99 17.36 8.04 -8.33
N PHE A 100 17.15 9.17 -9.01
CA PHE A 100 18.18 9.80 -9.83
C PHE A 100 19.30 10.40 -8.99
N GLY A 101 18.99 10.91 -7.79
CA GLY A 101 19.97 11.39 -6.82
C GLY A 101 20.91 10.28 -6.36
N LEU A 102 20.38 9.09 -6.04
CA LEU A 102 21.19 7.92 -5.70
C LEU A 102 22.02 7.44 -6.89
N LEU A 103 21.49 7.46 -8.12
CA LEU A 103 22.27 7.14 -9.33
C LEU A 103 23.41 8.14 -9.57
N GLY A 104 23.16 9.44 -9.37
CA GLY A 104 24.18 10.47 -9.47
C GLY A 104 25.25 10.30 -8.39
N LEU A 105 24.82 10.06 -7.15
CA LEU A 105 25.71 9.84 -6.02
C LEU A 105 26.56 8.59 -6.21
N GLU A 106 26.01 7.49 -6.73
CA GLU A 106 26.76 6.25 -7.01
C GLU A 106 27.89 6.49 -8.03
N ARG A 107 27.67 7.37 -9.02
CA ARG A 107 28.68 7.73 -10.02
C ARG A 107 29.81 8.60 -9.44
N VAL A 108 29.51 9.43 -8.44
CA VAL A 108 30.49 10.33 -7.81
C VAL A 108 31.23 9.62 -6.67
N ASP A 109 30.49 8.93 -5.80
CA ASP A 109 31.00 8.17 -4.67
C ASP A 109 30.04 7.00 -4.33
N ALA A 110 30.38 5.82 -4.85
CA ALA A 110 29.65 4.59 -4.60
C ALA A 110 29.58 4.22 -3.11
N GLN A 111 30.58 4.58 -2.31
CA GLN A 111 30.60 4.27 -0.88
C GLN A 111 29.58 5.13 -0.14
N THR A 112 29.48 6.41 -0.47
CA THR A 112 28.46 7.30 0.12
C THR A 112 27.06 6.91 -0.34
N ALA A 113 26.86 6.53 -1.61
CA ALA A 113 25.58 5.98 -2.07
C ALA A 113 25.16 4.73 -1.26
N ALA A 114 26.09 3.80 -1.02
CA ALA A 114 25.84 2.61 -0.22
C ALA A 114 25.48 2.96 1.25
N LYS A 115 26.14 3.96 1.85
CA LYS A 115 25.81 4.45 3.20
C LYS A 115 24.40 5.03 3.27
N VAL A 116 24.00 5.85 2.29
CA VAL A 116 22.64 6.42 2.22
C VAL A 116 21.60 5.31 2.07
N VAL A 117 21.83 4.33 1.19
CA VAL A 117 20.95 3.18 1.01
C VAL A 117 20.84 2.36 2.30
N ALA A 118 21.96 2.08 2.98
CA ALA A 118 21.97 1.34 4.24
C ALA A 118 21.30 2.09 5.40
N PHE A 119 21.32 3.43 5.37
CA PHE A 119 20.58 4.28 6.30
C PHE A 119 19.07 4.27 6.03
N LEU A 120 18.66 4.36 4.76
CA LEU A 120 17.24 4.39 4.36
C LEU A 120 16.57 3.00 4.36
N GLY A 121 17.34 1.92 4.27
CA GLY A 121 16.84 0.55 4.19
C GLY A 121 15.80 0.18 5.28
N PRO A 122 16.11 0.34 6.58
CA PRO A 122 15.18 -0.03 7.64
C PRO A 122 13.82 0.68 7.57
N GLY A 123 13.80 1.98 7.25
CA GLY A 123 12.56 2.74 7.08
C GLY A 123 11.78 2.32 5.84
N PHE A 124 12.49 2.04 4.74
CA PHE A 124 11.90 1.49 3.51
C PHE A 124 11.22 0.14 3.77
N ASP A 125 11.89 -0.77 4.49
CA ASP A 125 11.34 -2.08 4.83
C ASP A 125 10.05 -1.96 5.65
N GLN A 126 9.99 -1.05 6.62
CA GLN A 126 8.76 -0.81 7.39
C GLN A 126 7.65 -0.20 6.53
N LEU A 127 7.96 0.82 5.72
CA LEU A 127 6.96 1.48 4.86
C LEU A 127 6.36 0.53 3.83
N THR A 128 7.17 -0.38 3.28
CA THR A 128 6.71 -1.40 2.32
C THR A 128 5.97 -2.54 3.00
N LYS A 129 6.45 -2.99 4.16
CA LYS A 129 5.79 -4.02 4.99
C LYS A 129 4.37 -3.62 5.37
N TRP A 130 4.14 -2.40 5.82
CA TRP A 130 2.82 -1.94 6.29
C TRP A 130 1.97 -1.26 5.22
N LEU A 131 2.48 -1.16 4.00
CA LEU A 131 1.85 -0.45 2.89
C LEU A 131 0.36 -0.82 2.67
N PRO A 132 -0.07 -2.11 2.71
CA PRO A 132 -1.48 -2.44 2.51
C PRO A 132 -2.41 -1.78 3.54
N THR A 133 -1.98 -1.67 4.80
CA THR A 133 -2.78 -1.09 5.89
C THR A 133 -3.08 0.39 5.67
N PHE A 134 -2.17 1.11 4.99
CA PHE A 134 -2.33 2.55 4.72
C PHE A 134 -3.51 2.86 3.80
N PHE A 135 -4.02 1.86 3.07
CA PHE A 135 -5.17 1.99 2.17
C PHE A 135 -6.50 1.59 2.78
N VAL A 136 -6.49 0.96 3.95
CA VAL A 136 -7.71 0.49 4.63
C VAL A 136 -8.78 1.59 4.78
N PRO A 137 -8.42 2.87 5.02
CA PRO A 137 -9.41 3.94 5.12
C PRO A 137 -10.33 4.05 3.91
N GLY A 138 -9.85 3.80 2.69
CA GLY A 138 -10.67 3.87 1.49
C GLY A 138 -11.86 2.89 1.50
N VAL A 139 -11.68 1.72 2.12
CA VAL A 139 -12.73 0.69 2.27
C VAL A 139 -13.57 0.94 3.51
N VAL A 140 -12.97 1.35 4.63
CA VAL A 140 -13.73 1.68 5.84
C VAL A 140 -14.70 2.83 5.59
N MET A 141 -14.35 3.79 4.73
CA MET A 141 -15.25 4.89 4.35
C MET A 141 -16.35 4.51 3.35
N MET A 142 -16.32 3.30 2.79
CA MET A 142 -17.26 2.86 1.74
C MET A 142 -18.73 2.95 2.14
N PRO A 143 -19.16 2.67 3.40
CA PRO A 143 -20.57 2.83 3.80
C PRO A 143 -21.11 4.27 3.74
N LEU A 144 -20.24 5.28 3.57
CA LEU A 144 -20.64 6.67 3.34
C LEU A 144 -20.99 6.95 1.87
N SER A 145 -20.61 6.05 0.95
CA SER A 145 -20.96 6.17 -0.46
C SER A 145 -22.45 5.94 -0.68
N PRO A 146 -23.08 6.66 -1.62
CA PRO A 146 -24.44 6.35 -2.05
C PRO A 146 -24.55 4.89 -2.51
N PRO A 147 -25.66 4.19 -2.19
CA PRO A 147 -25.85 2.82 -2.64
C PRO A 147 -25.86 2.76 -4.18
N LEU A 148 -25.19 1.74 -4.72
CA LEU A 148 -25.12 1.49 -6.16
C LEU A 148 -26.21 0.51 -6.56
N SER A 149 -26.87 0.74 -7.69
CA SER A 149 -27.83 -0.23 -8.24
C SER A 149 -27.12 -1.50 -8.70
N GLY A 150 -27.79 -2.66 -8.61
CA GLY A 150 -27.21 -3.95 -9.03
C GLY A 150 -26.69 -3.95 -10.47
N GLY A 151 -27.39 -3.28 -11.39
CA GLY A 151 -26.92 -3.09 -12.77
C GLY A 151 -25.63 -2.26 -12.88
N THR A 152 -25.44 -1.27 -12.00
CA THR A 152 -24.19 -0.49 -11.94
C THR A 152 -23.04 -1.34 -11.44
N VAL A 153 -23.28 -2.15 -10.40
CA VAL A 153 -22.28 -3.10 -9.89
C VAL A 153 -21.88 -4.10 -10.98
N GLY A 154 -22.84 -4.68 -11.71
CA GLY A 154 -22.56 -5.59 -12.82
C GLY A 154 -21.67 -4.96 -13.90
N ARG A 155 -21.94 -3.70 -14.28
CA ARG A 155 -21.09 -2.95 -15.23
C ARG A 155 -19.69 -2.68 -14.69
N LEU A 156 -19.56 -2.36 -13.40
CA LEU A 156 -18.25 -2.18 -12.76
C LEU A 156 -17.45 -3.49 -12.73
N LEU A 157 -18.09 -4.62 -12.42
CA LEU A 157 -17.46 -5.94 -12.46
C LEU A 157 -17.01 -6.30 -13.89
N LEU A 158 -17.86 -6.04 -14.89
CA LEU A 158 -17.54 -6.27 -16.30
C LEU A 158 -16.38 -5.39 -16.77
N LEU A 159 -16.40 -4.09 -16.43
CA LEU A 159 -15.29 -3.18 -16.67
C LEU A 159 -13.99 -3.72 -16.04
N ASN A 160 -14.10 -4.31 -14.84
CA ASN A 160 -12.96 -4.83 -14.11
C ASN A 160 -12.38 -6.10 -14.75
N ALA A 161 -13.20 -7.12 -14.94
CA ALA A 161 -12.76 -8.38 -15.51
C ALA A 161 -12.33 -8.23 -16.98
N GLY A 162 -13.15 -7.58 -17.81
CA GLY A 162 -12.83 -7.34 -19.21
C GLY A 162 -11.61 -6.45 -19.38
N GLY A 163 -11.53 -5.36 -18.60
CA GLY A 163 -10.40 -4.45 -18.60
C GLY A 163 -9.09 -5.12 -18.16
N LEU A 164 -9.15 -6.04 -17.19
CA LEU A 164 -7.98 -6.84 -16.80
C LEU A 164 -7.49 -7.68 -17.99
N VAL A 165 -8.36 -8.46 -18.63
CA VAL A 165 -8.00 -9.35 -19.75
C VAL A 165 -7.38 -8.55 -20.91
N ILE A 166 -8.00 -7.44 -21.30
CA ILE A 166 -7.54 -6.56 -22.37
C ILE A 166 -6.17 -5.97 -22.03
N ASN A 167 -6.01 -5.41 -20.83
CA ASN A 167 -4.76 -4.80 -20.41
C ASN A 167 -3.63 -5.83 -20.31
N PHE A 168 -3.93 -7.03 -19.81
CA PHE A 168 -2.99 -8.13 -19.73
C PHE A 168 -2.48 -8.53 -21.11
N PHE A 169 -3.40 -8.68 -22.07
CA PHE A 169 -3.05 -8.98 -23.46
C PHE A 169 -2.16 -7.89 -24.06
N VAL A 170 -2.56 -6.62 -23.94
CA VAL A 170 -1.84 -5.48 -24.51
C VAL A 170 -0.44 -5.36 -23.90
N ALA A 171 -0.32 -5.36 -22.57
CA ALA A 171 0.97 -5.29 -21.89
C ALA A 171 1.91 -6.43 -22.32
N SER A 172 1.37 -7.65 -22.44
CA SER A 172 2.14 -8.82 -22.90
C SER A 172 2.63 -8.66 -24.35
N ARG A 173 1.77 -8.16 -25.25
CA ARG A 173 2.12 -7.95 -26.66
C ARG A 173 3.14 -6.84 -26.84
N VAL A 174 2.97 -5.72 -26.14
CA VAL A 174 3.90 -4.59 -26.19
C VAL A 174 5.26 -5.01 -25.65
N ALA A 175 5.30 -5.71 -24.51
CA ALA A 175 6.55 -6.28 -23.99
C ALA A 175 7.21 -7.20 -25.01
N GLY A 176 6.47 -8.17 -25.57
CA GLY A 176 7.00 -9.10 -26.56
C GLY A 176 7.52 -8.42 -27.85
N LEU A 177 6.84 -7.37 -28.33
CA LEU A 177 7.29 -6.59 -29.48
C LEU A 177 8.57 -5.81 -29.18
N LEU A 178 8.65 -5.15 -28.02
CA LEU A 178 9.84 -4.41 -27.61
C LEU A 178 11.02 -5.35 -27.35
N ILE A 179 10.78 -6.55 -26.80
CA ILE A 179 11.82 -7.57 -26.63
C ILE A 179 12.39 -7.98 -27.99
N LYS A 180 11.53 -8.29 -28.96
CA LYS A 180 11.97 -8.63 -30.32
C LYS A 180 12.72 -7.48 -31.00
N ALA A 181 12.23 -6.25 -30.86
CA ALA A 181 12.85 -5.07 -31.46
C ALA A 181 14.23 -4.75 -30.86
N ASN A 182 14.51 -5.17 -29.64
CA ASN A 182 15.79 -4.95 -28.96
C ASN A 182 16.72 -6.19 -28.99
N GLY A 183 16.43 -7.20 -29.82
CA GLY A 183 17.29 -8.38 -29.98
C GLY A 183 17.20 -9.40 -28.85
N GLY A 184 16.18 -9.31 -27.98
CA GLY A 184 16.00 -10.16 -26.81
C GLY A 184 15.92 -9.35 -25.51
N ALA A 185 15.53 -10.01 -24.42
CA ALA A 185 15.51 -9.41 -23.08
C ALA A 185 16.69 -9.95 -22.28
N ALA A 186 17.37 -9.09 -21.54
CA ALA A 186 18.41 -9.54 -20.63
C ALA A 186 17.75 -10.26 -19.44
N ALA A 187 18.13 -11.52 -19.22
CA ALA A 187 17.73 -12.30 -18.06
C ALA A 187 18.20 -11.60 -16.77
N PRO A 188 17.46 -11.73 -15.65
CA PRO A 188 17.85 -11.10 -14.40
C PRO A 188 19.21 -11.64 -13.93
N SER A 189 20.18 -10.74 -13.69
CA SER A 189 21.56 -11.10 -13.31
C SER A 189 21.70 -11.74 -11.92
N ALA A 190 20.61 -11.75 -11.15
CA ALA A 190 20.40 -12.58 -9.96
C ALA A 190 18.88 -12.63 -9.68
N PRO A 191 18.33 -13.73 -9.13
CA PRO A 191 16.95 -13.74 -8.67
C PRO A 191 16.81 -12.65 -7.62
N ALA A 192 15.93 -11.66 -7.83
CA ALA A 192 15.53 -10.81 -6.72
C ALA A 192 14.99 -11.74 -5.65
N ALA A 193 15.49 -11.64 -4.41
CA ALA A 193 15.01 -12.47 -3.32
C ALA A 193 13.48 -12.40 -3.32
N ALA A 194 12.83 -13.49 -3.74
CA ALA A 194 11.40 -13.63 -3.58
C ALA A 194 11.15 -13.42 -2.08
N PRO A 195 10.14 -12.63 -1.67
CA PRO A 195 9.76 -12.60 -0.26
C PRO A 195 9.63 -14.04 0.19
N ALA A 196 10.42 -14.43 1.20
CA ALA A 196 10.71 -15.82 1.52
C ALA A 196 9.43 -16.68 1.45
N ALA A 197 9.35 -17.51 0.41
CA ALA A 197 8.26 -18.46 0.22
C ALA A 197 8.45 -19.55 1.29
N GLY A 198 7.86 -19.33 2.46
CA GLY A 198 7.94 -20.22 3.62
C GLY A 198 8.87 -19.69 4.71
N GLY A 199 8.34 -18.85 5.62
CA GLY A 199 9.07 -18.49 6.82
C GLY A 199 8.45 -17.35 7.61
N LYS A 200 7.71 -17.71 8.69
CA LYS A 200 7.11 -16.84 9.72
C LYS A 200 6.16 -15.74 9.21
N HIS A 201 5.03 -15.59 9.90
CA HIS A 201 4.12 -14.48 9.64
C HIS A 201 4.90 -13.15 9.77
N PRO A 202 4.69 -12.18 8.88
CA PRO A 202 5.48 -10.93 8.85
C PRO A 202 5.40 -10.13 10.16
N TYR A 203 4.43 -10.45 11.01
CA TYR A 203 4.17 -9.83 12.30
C TYR A 203 4.02 -10.93 13.35
N PRO A 204 4.46 -10.73 14.60
CA PRO A 204 4.14 -11.65 15.68
C PRO A 204 2.67 -11.53 16.10
N MET A 205 2.00 -12.65 16.36
CA MET A 205 0.59 -12.64 16.81
C MET A 205 0.40 -11.87 18.14
N GLU A 206 1.42 -11.83 18.99
CA GLU A 206 1.41 -11.06 20.23
C GLU A 206 1.14 -9.56 20.00
N LEU A 207 1.58 -9.01 18.85
CA LEU A 207 1.28 -7.64 18.46
C LEU A 207 -0.22 -7.42 18.22
N ALA A 208 -0.92 -8.37 17.59
CA ALA A 208 -2.37 -8.27 17.42
C ALA A 208 -3.09 -8.23 18.78
N HIS A 209 -2.70 -9.09 19.72
CA HIS A 209 -3.28 -9.09 21.07
C HIS A 209 -3.06 -7.75 21.80
N LYS A 210 -1.84 -7.20 21.74
CA LYS A 210 -1.53 -5.89 22.32
C LYS A 210 -2.37 -4.78 21.67
N LEU A 211 -2.58 -4.84 20.35
CA LEU A 211 -3.39 -3.86 19.63
C LEU A 211 -4.87 -3.96 19.94
N PHE A 212 -5.43 -5.16 20.02
CA PHE A 212 -6.82 -5.34 20.44
C PHE A 212 -7.04 -4.97 21.91
N GLY A 213 -6.07 -5.25 22.78
CA GLY A 213 -6.08 -4.77 24.17
C GLY A 213 -6.06 -3.25 24.26
N ALA A 214 -5.15 -2.59 23.52
CA ALA A 214 -5.10 -1.13 23.42
C ALA A 214 -6.39 -0.54 22.85
N ALA A 215 -7.00 -1.19 21.84
CA ALA A 215 -8.28 -0.79 21.30
C ALA A 215 -9.39 -0.86 22.35
N ALA A 216 -9.46 -1.94 23.15
CA ALA A 216 -10.46 -2.08 24.20
C ALA A 216 -10.30 -1.03 25.31
N VAL A 217 -9.06 -0.76 25.75
CA VAL A 217 -8.78 0.30 26.74
C VAL A 217 -9.15 1.67 26.19
N ALA A 218 -8.73 1.99 24.96
CA ALA A 218 -9.08 3.25 24.32
C ALA A 218 -10.59 3.40 24.10
N ALA A 219 -11.32 2.31 23.83
CA ALA A 219 -12.77 2.30 23.68
C ALA A 219 -13.46 2.69 24.99
N ALA A 220 -13.02 2.12 26.12
CA ALA A 220 -13.54 2.47 27.44
C ALA A 220 -13.32 3.94 27.76
N VAL A 221 -12.13 4.49 27.43
CA VAL A 221 -11.85 5.93 27.57
C VAL A 221 -12.72 6.75 26.64
N ALA A 222 -12.91 6.33 25.38
CA ALA A 222 -13.72 7.03 24.39
C ALA A 222 -15.19 7.15 24.80
N VAL A 223 -15.78 6.07 25.31
CA VAL A 223 -17.18 6.02 25.76
C VAL A 223 -17.38 6.85 27.03
N SER A 224 -16.44 6.77 27.98
CA SER A 224 -16.53 7.49 29.27
C SER A 224 -16.28 8.99 29.14
N THR A 225 -15.33 9.41 28.30
CA THR A 225 -14.92 10.82 28.16
C THR A 225 -15.54 11.53 26.97
N GLY A 226 -15.98 10.80 25.95
CA GLY A 226 -16.32 11.37 24.65
C GLY A 226 -15.10 11.85 23.84
N SER A 227 -13.87 11.54 24.27
CA SER A 227 -12.64 12.05 23.64
C SER A 227 -12.53 11.63 22.17
N PRO A 228 -12.52 12.60 21.24
CA PRO A 228 -12.37 12.33 19.81
C PRO A 228 -11.09 11.53 19.48
N GLN A 229 -10.01 11.71 20.23
CA GLN A 229 -8.74 11.01 20.06
C GLN A 229 -8.82 9.56 20.53
N ALA A 230 -9.54 9.30 21.63
CA ALA A 230 -9.72 7.94 22.12
C ALA A 230 -10.52 7.07 21.12
N TYR A 231 -11.54 7.64 20.45
CA TYR A 231 -12.21 6.97 19.33
C TYR A 231 -11.25 6.67 18.19
N ALA A 232 -10.41 7.64 17.80
CA ALA A 232 -9.43 7.46 16.73
C ALA A 232 -8.40 6.37 17.06
N VAL A 233 -7.86 6.35 18.29
CA VAL A 233 -6.93 5.31 18.77
C VAL A 233 -7.59 3.94 18.76
N THR A 234 -8.84 3.85 19.21
CA THR A 234 -9.62 2.59 19.19
C THR A 234 -9.73 2.04 17.78
N MET A 235 -10.21 2.87 16.85
CA MET A 235 -10.42 2.46 15.45
C MET A 235 -9.09 2.14 14.77
N LEU A 236 -8.02 2.89 15.04
CA LEU A 236 -6.69 2.66 14.49
C LEU A 236 -6.11 1.33 15.00
N ALA A 237 -6.11 1.12 16.32
CA ALA A 237 -5.56 -0.08 16.94
C ALA A 237 -6.35 -1.33 16.52
N ALA A 238 -7.68 -1.26 16.43
CA ALA A 238 -8.50 -2.34 15.89
C ALA A 238 -8.16 -2.62 14.43
N THR A 239 -8.04 -1.59 13.59
CA THR A 239 -7.70 -1.73 12.16
C THR A 239 -6.34 -2.42 11.98
N VAL A 240 -5.29 -1.93 12.65
CA VAL A 240 -3.93 -2.46 12.55
C VAL A 240 -3.85 -3.86 13.17
N GLY A 241 -4.50 -4.08 14.32
CA GLY A 241 -4.59 -5.40 14.97
C GLY A 241 -5.27 -6.43 14.08
N GLY A 242 -6.36 -6.04 13.41
CA GLY A 242 -7.05 -6.83 12.40
C GLY A 242 -6.13 -7.23 11.24
N PHE A 243 -5.29 -6.31 10.76
CA PHE A 243 -4.32 -6.61 9.71
C PHE A 243 -3.26 -7.64 10.17
N VAL A 244 -2.72 -7.47 11.38
CA VAL A 244 -1.73 -8.39 11.96
C VAL A 244 -2.33 -9.79 12.15
N ALA A 245 -3.54 -9.87 12.72
CA ALA A 245 -4.25 -11.13 12.90
C ALA A 245 -4.57 -11.80 11.56
N ALA A 246 -5.01 -11.02 10.57
CA ALA A 246 -5.34 -11.55 9.25
C ALA A 246 -4.11 -12.07 8.48
N ASN A 247 -2.92 -11.53 8.74
CA ASN A 247 -1.67 -12.07 8.23
C ASN A 247 -1.30 -13.44 8.82
N HIS A 248 -2.01 -13.92 9.84
CA HIS A 248 -1.89 -15.28 10.38
C HIS A 248 -2.91 -16.27 9.81
N LEU A 249 -3.87 -15.82 9.00
CA LEU A 249 -4.83 -16.70 8.35
C LEU A 249 -4.12 -17.69 7.41
N PRO A 250 -4.69 -18.89 7.21
CA PRO A 250 -4.12 -19.87 6.28
C PRO A 250 -4.19 -19.35 4.83
N ALA A 251 -3.28 -19.83 3.97
CA ALA A 251 -3.08 -19.27 2.63
C ALA A 251 -4.34 -19.34 1.75
N ASN A 252 -5.13 -20.41 1.88
CA ASN A 252 -6.40 -20.61 1.18
C ASN A 252 -7.48 -19.58 1.56
N VAL A 253 -7.41 -19.00 2.75
CA VAL A 253 -8.34 -17.93 3.17
C VAL A 253 -7.85 -16.57 2.67
N LYS A 254 -6.54 -16.33 2.68
CA LYS A 254 -5.95 -15.06 2.23
C LYS A 254 -6.14 -14.77 0.74
N THR A 255 -6.37 -15.80 -0.08
CA THR A 255 -6.66 -15.62 -1.51
C THR A 255 -8.01 -14.93 -1.76
N ILE A 256 -8.98 -15.16 -0.87
CA ILE A 256 -10.33 -14.58 -0.93
C ILE A 256 -10.45 -13.38 0.01
N CYS A 257 -10.03 -13.55 1.27
CA CYS A 257 -10.05 -12.55 2.32
C CYS A 257 -8.62 -12.07 2.59
N SER A 258 -8.10 -11.22 1.72
CA SER A 258 -6.76 -10.64 1.91
C SER A 258 -6.66 -9.95 3.28
N PRO A 259 -5.47 -9.90 3.91
CA PRO A 259 -5.31 -9.25 5.21
C PRO A 259 -5.82 -7.81 5.26
N PHE A 260 -5.77 -7.14 4.12
CA PHE A 260 -6.33 -5.82 3.89
C PHE A 260 -7.87 -5.78 4.02
N ILE A 261 -8.59 -6.73 3.41
CA ILE A 261 -10.06 -6.80 3.50
C ILE A 261 -10.48 -7.08 4.93
N VAL A 262 -9.84 -8.05 5.59
CA VAL A 262 -10.14 -8.40 6.98
C VAL A 262 -9.87 -7.21 7.90
N SER A 263 -8.74 -6.50 7.73
CA SER A 263 -8.44 -5.26 8.46
C SER A 263 -9.51 -4.19 8.28
N SER A 264 -10.02 -4.02 7.05
CA SER A 264 -11.10 -3.08 6.75
C SER A 264 -12.41 -3.47 7.44
N LEU A 265 -12.77 -4.75 7.41
CA LEU A 265 -13.95 -5.28 8.11
C LEU A 265 -13.83 -5.11 9.63
N VAL A 266 -12.65 -5.32 10.20
CA VAL A 266 -12.39 -5.09 11.62
C VAL A 266 -12.51 -3.60 11.98
N GLY A 267 -12.01 -2.69 11.13
CA GLY A 267 -12.21 -1.25 11.29
C GLY A 267 -13.70 -0.87 11.29
N LEU A 268 -14.46 -1.40 10.34
CA LEU A 268 -15.92 -1.23 10.28
C LEU A 268 -16.63 -1.82 11.50
N ALA A 269 -16.22 -3.00 11.95
CA ALA A 269 -16.76 -3.65 13.14
C ALA A 269 -16.48 -2.81 14.40
N ALA A 270 -15.32 -2.17 14.50
CA ALA A 270 -15.01 -1.25 15.59
C ALA A 270 -15.95 -0.03 15.57
N CYS A 271 -16.20 0.57 14.39
CA CYS A 271 -17.20 1.64 14.25
C CYS A 271 -18.60 1.16 14.65
N ALA A 272 -19.01 -0.04 14.23
CA ALA A 272 -20.33 -0.59 14.53
C ALA A 272 -20.49 -0.91 16.03
N ALA A 273 -19.46 -1.47 16.67
CA ALA A 273 -19.45 -1.79 18.09
C ALA A 273 -19.49 -0.53 18.97
N LEU A 274 -18.84 0.56 18.54
CA LEU A 274 -18.86 1.83 19.25
C LEU A 274 -20.16 2.61 19.01
N ALA A 275 -20.83 2.44 17.88
CA ALA A 275 -22.03 3.21 17.52
C ALA A 275 -23.11 3.29 18.61
N PRO A 276 -23.55 2.20 19.26
CA PRO A 276 -24.60 2.27 20.28
C PRO A 276 -24.16 2.96 21.57
N VAL A 277 -22.85 3.05 21.84
CA VAL A 277 -22.29 3.59 23.09
C VAL A 277 -21.56 4.91 22.88
N SER A 278 -21.46 5.40 21.63
CA SER A 278 -20.70 6.59 21.31
C SER A 278 -21.47 7.86 21.67
N ARG A 279 -20.73 8.89 22.07
CA ARG A 279 -21.27 10.25 22.24
C ARG A 279 -21.24 11.08 20.94
N ILE A 280 -20.76 10.50 19.85
CA ILE A 280 -20.52 11.18 18.56
C ILE A 280 -21.70 11.00 17.60
N GLY A 281 -22.42 9.89 17.72
CA GLY A 281 -23.61 9.61 16.89
C GLY A 281 -23.69 8.15 16.47
N GLY A 282 -24.32 7.92 15.33
CA GLY A 282 -24.54 6.58 14.79
C GLY A 282 -23.32 6.00 14.07
N PHE A 283 -23.49 4.79 13.53
CA PHE A 283 -22.43 4.10 12.76
C PHE A 283 -21.82 4.96 11.65
N LYS A 284 -22.66 5.63 10.84
CA LYS A 284 -22.17 6.49 9.76
C LYS A 284 -21.39 7.70 10.27
N ASP A 285 -21.70 8.23 11.44
CA ASP A 285 -20.97 9.36 12.02
C ASP A 285 -19.59 8.92 12.50
N LEU A 286 -19.48 7.73 13.11
CA LEU A 286 -18.19 7.14 13.45
C LEU A 286 -17.34 6.80 12.21
N VAL A 287 -17.96 6.29 11.14
CA VAL A 287 -17.25 6.06 9.88
C VAL A 287 -16.78 7.38 9.27
N ARG A 288 -17.55 8.47 9.40
CA ARG A 288 -17.11 9.81 8.98
C ARG A 288 -15.93 10.29 9.83
N ASP A 289 -15.99 10.05 11.14
CA ASP A 289 -14.94 10.37 12.10
C ASP A 289 -13.69 9.48 11.98
N TYR A 290 -13.77 8.38 11.24
CA TYR A 290 -12.61 7.57 10.88
C TYR A 290 -11.58 8.40 10.10
N THR A 291 -12.02 9.36 9.28
CA THR A 291 -11.16 10.37 8.62
C THR A 291 -11.67 11.78 8.92
N ARG A 292 -11.05 12.46 9.88
CA ARG A 292 -11.36 13.85 10.18
C ARG A 292 -10.48 14.75 9.32
N LYS A 293 -11.09 15.45 8.36
CA LYS A 293 -10.43 16.45 7.50
C LYS A 293 -9.83 17.67 8.25
N GLN A 294 -9.67 17.63 9.57
CA GLN A 294 -9.07 18.70 10.36
C GLN A 294 -7.64 18.32 10.76
N GLY A 295 -6.65 18.97 10.14
CA GLY A 295 -5.25 18.79 10.51
C GLY A 295 -4.96 19.27 11.94
N GLY A 296 -4.30 18.44 12.76
CA GLY A 296 -3.93 18.78 14.14
C GLY A 296 -4.06 17.60 15.11
N LEU A 297 -4.28 17.87 16.40
CA LEU A 297 -4.57 16.87 17.45
C LEU A 297 -5.93 16.15 17.27
N GLY A 298 -6.64 16.40 16.17
CA GLY A 298 -7.95 15.84 15.84
C GLY A 298 -7.94 14.78 14.73
N MET A 299 -6.78 14.20 14.37
CA MET A 299 -6.71 13.18 13.31
C MET A 299 -7.53 11.93 13.66
N GLY A 300 -8.31 11.45 12.69
CA GLY A 300 -8.96 10.15 12.73
C GLY A 300 -7.98 9.02 12.42
N ALA A 301 -8.41 7.78 12.66
CA ALA A 301 -7.61 6.59 12.39
C ALA A 301 -7.13 6.52 10.94
N GLY A 302 -8.02 6.86 10.00
CA GLY A 302 -7.72 6.85 8.58
C GLY A 302 -6.80 7.97 8.13
N ASP A 303 -6.81 9.14 8.77
CA ASP A 303 -5.87 10.23 8.43
C ASP A 303 -4.43 9.83 8.75
N VAL A 304 -4.22 9.09 9.85
CA VAL A 304 -2.91 8.54 10.23
C VAL A 304 -2.42 7.56 9.16
N LEU A 305 -3.30 6.64 8.75
CA LEU A 305 -2.97 5.62 7.75
C LEU A 305 -2.71 6.25 6.36
N LEU A 306 -3.58 7.15 5.91
CA LEU A 306 -3.42 7.87 4.63
C LEU A 306 -2.20 8.79 4.64
N GLY A 307 -1.87 9.39 5.78
CA GLY A 307 -0.69 10.24 5.95
C GLY A 307 0.63 9.53 5.65
N LEU A 308 0.68 8.21 5.82
CA LEU A 308 1.86 7.39 5.54
C LEU A 308 2.03 7.01 4.07
N LEU A 309 1.04 7.32 3.21
CA LEU A 309 1.12 7.04 1.78
C LEU A 309 2.21 7.83 1.05
N GLY A 310 2.37 9.12 1.38
CA GLY A 310 3.42 9.95 0.78
C GLY A 310 4.83 9.41 1.02
N PRO A 311 5.23 9.17 2.29
CA PRO A 311 6.48 8.52 2.63
C PRO A 311 6.68 7.17 1.93
N SER A 312 5.64 6.33 1.83
CA SER A 312 5.72 5.06 1.11
C SER A 312 5.94 5.21 -0.39
N ILE A 313 5.29 6.17 -1.05
CA ILE A 313 5.54 6.46 -2.47
C ILE A 313 6.97 6.95 -2.67
N LEU A 314 7.45 7.84 -1.79
CA LEU A 314 8.83 8.32 -1.82
C LEU A 314 9.80 7.14 -1.74
N SER A 315 9.57 6.21 -0.80
CA SER A 315 10.45 5.05 -0.59
C SER A 315 10.56 4.11 -1.80
N PHE A 316 9.61 4.13 -2.74
CA PHE A 316 9.74 3.38 -3.99
C PHE A 316 10.92 3.80 -4.86
N GLY A 317 11.47 5.01 -4.68
CA GLY A 317 12.71 5.41 -5.34
C GLY A 317 13.88 4.50 -4.95
N LEU A 318 13.89 3.98 -3.71
CA LEU A 318 14.90 3.05 -3.22
C LEU A 318 14.68 1.66 -3.84
N SER A 319 13.43 1.24 -4.02
CA SER A 319 13.09 0.02 -4.75
C SER A 319 13.56 0.08 -6.21
N MET A 320 13.36 1.21 -6.88
CA MET A 320 13.88 1.44 -8.24
C MET A 320 15.41 1.40 -8.25
N TYR A 321 16.08 2.00 -7.26
CA TYR A 321 17.53 1.97 -7.15
C TYR A 321 18.09 0.56 -6.92
N HIS A 322 17.46 -0.23 -6.06
CA HIS A 322 17.82 -1.64 -5.86
C HIS A 322 17.70 -2.46 -7.16
N ARG A 323 16.81 -2.07 -8.08
CA ARG A 323 16.57 -2.73 -9.36
C ARG A 323 17.20 -2.01 -10.56
N ARG A 324 18.08 -1.02 -10.33
CA ARG A 324 18.64 -0.15 -11.37
C ARG A 324 19.37 -0.90 -12.49
N ALA A 325 20.07 -1.99 -12.18
CA ALA A 325 20.75 -2.82 -13.18
C ALA A 325 19.74 -3.49 -14.12
N LEU A 326 18.64 -4.03 -13.59
CA LEU A 326 17.56 -4.62 -14.39
C LEU A 326 16.87 -3.56 -15.27
N ILE A 327 16.66 -2.35 -14.73
CA ILE A 327 16.13 -1.21 -15.49
C ILE A 327 17.08 -0.86 -16.64
N ALA A 328 18.38 -0.74 -16.36
CA ALA A 328 19.36 -0.33 -17.36
C ALA A 328 19.51 -1.37 -18.50
N GLN A 329 19.56 -2.66 -18.16
CA GLN A 329 19.72 -3.74 -19.13
C GLN A 329 18.49 -3.95 -20.03
N ASN A 330 17.29 -3.59 -19.54
CA ASN A 330 16.03 -3.77 -20.27
C ASN A 330 15.28 -2.43 -20.46
N LEU A 331 16.00 -1.31 -20.55
CA LEU A 331 15.43 0.04 -20.43
C LEU A 331 14.26 0.28 -21.40
N ALA A 332 14.47 0.01 -22.69
CA ALA A 332 13.46 0.22 -23.72
C ALA A 332 12.23 -0.66 -23.49
N VAL A 333 12.42 -1.93 -23.11
CA VAL A 333 11.33 -2.87 -22.85
C VAL A 333 10.55 -2.46 -21.60
N VAL A 334 11.24 -2.20 -20.49
CA VAL A 334 10.61 -1.86 -19.20
C VAL A 334 9.90 -0.52 -19.29
N VAL A 335 10.59 0.54 -19.70
CA VAL A 335 10.01 1.89 -19.76
C VAL A 335 8.93 1.96 -20.84
N GLY A 336 9.22 1.44 -22.05
CA GLY A 336 8.28 1.47 -23.17
C GLY A 336 6.98 0.71 -22.87
N THR A 337 7.07 -0.49 -22.30
CA THR A 337 5.88 -1.29 -21.95
C THR A 337 5.05 -0.59 -20.88
N ASN A 338 5.68 -0.10 -19.81
CA ASN A 338 4.97 0.56 -18.72
C ASN A 338 4.33 1.88 -19.17
N LEU A 339 5.04 2.71 -19.93
CA LEU A 339 4.53 3.99 -20.41
C LEU A 339 3.34 3.79 -21.35
N PHE A 340 3.47 2.89 -22.34
CA PHE A 340 2.39 2.58 -23.27
C PHE A 340 1.19 1.99 -22.55
N SER A 341 1.41 1.01 -21.67
CA SER A 341 0.32 0.34 -20.97
C SER A 341 -0.38 1.24 -19.96
N ALA A 342 0.34 2.16 -19.31
CA ALA A 342 -0.26 3.19 -18.45
C ALA A 342 -1.20 4.09 -19.26
N ALA A 343 -0.75 4.61 -20.40
CA ALA A 343 -1.58 5.42 -21.29
C ALA A 343 -2.80 4.65 -21.80
N PHE A 344 -2.56 3.44 -22.33
CA PHE A 344 -3.61 2.56 -22.84
C PHE A 344 -4.65 2.22 -21.77
N SER A 345 -4.20 1.86 -20.57
CA SER A 345 -5.09 1.52 -19.46
C SER A 345 -5.97 2.71 -19.06
N LEU A 346 -5.40 3.91 -18.92
CA LEU A 346 -6.15 5.10 -18.53
C LEU A 346 -7.21 5.45 -19.59
N LEU A 347 -6.78 5.60 -20.85
CA LEU A 347 -7.64 6.00 -21.95
C LEU A 347 -8.67 4.90 -22.27
N GLY A 348 -8.23 3.64 -22.33
CA GLY A 348 -9.09 2.49 -22.59
C GLY A 348 -10.15 2.29 -21.52
N THR A 349 -9.79 2.46 -20.24
CA THR A 349 -10.77 2.40 -19.15
C THR A 349 -11.78 3.55 -19.24
N ALA A 350 -11.33 4.77 -19.58
CA ALA A 350 -12.24 5.90 -19.77
C ALA A 350 -13.27 5.65 -20.87
N VAL A 351 -12.83 5.13 -22.02
CA VAL A 351 -13.69 4.77 -23.15
C VAL A 351 -14.65 3.63 -22.76
N LEU A 352 -14.15 2.56 -22.15
CA LEU A 352 -14.97 1.41 -21.78
C LEU A 352 -15.99 1.76 -20.69
N ALA A 353 -15.60 2.55 -19.69
CA ALA A 353 -16.51 3.03 -18.65
C ALA A 353 -17.64 3.89 -19.23
N ARG A 354 -17.35 4.71 -20.24
CA ARG A 354 -18.36 5.47 -20.99
C ARG A 354 -19.24 4.57 -21.84
N ALA A 355 -18.68 3.61 -22.57
CA ALA A 355 -19.42 2.67 -23.40
C ALA A 355 -20.39 1.80 -22.57
N LEU A 356 -20.02 1.46 -21.34
CA LEU A 356 -20.88 0.75 -20.39
C LEU A 356 -21.97 1.63 -19.76
N GLY A 357 -22.04 2.92 -20.10
CA GLY A 357 -23.05 3.84 -19.59
C GLY A 357 -22.90 4.16 -18.10
N LEU A 358 -21.67 4.15 -17.57
CA LEU A 358 -21.43 4.56 -16.18
C LEU A 358 -21.61 6.08 -16.02
N ALA A 359 -22.14 6.50 -14.88
CA ALA A 359 -22.28 7.92 -14.55
C ALA A 359 -20.91 8.63 -14.52
N ALA A 360 -20.87 9.93 -14.84
CA ALA A 360 -19.64 10.74 -14.92
C ALA A 360 -18.71 10.57 -13.71
N GLY A 361 -19.24 10.66 -12.49
CA GLY A 361 -18.45 10.48 -11.28
C GLY A 361 -17.87 9.08 -11.09
N LEU A 362 -18.54 8.04 -11.58
CA LEU A 362 -18.01 6.67 -11.56
C LEU A 362 -16.96 6.45 -12.65
N ARG A 363 -17.13 7.08 -13.82
CA ARG A 363 -16.14 7.03 -14.91
C ARG A 363 -14.78 7.55 -14.42
N THR A 364 -14.73 8.73 -13.81
CA THR A 364 -13.46 9.27 -13.26
C THR A 364 -12.88 8.42 -12.13
N SER A 365 -13.72 7.88 -11.24
CA SER A 365 -13.28 6.97 -10.17
C SER A 365 -12.69 5.65 -10.68
N THR A 366 -13.14 5.14 -11.83
CA THR A 366 -12.71 3.83 -12.34
C THR A 366 -11.45 3.86 -13.19
N VAL A 367 -11.08 5.01 -13.76
CA VAL A 367 -9.94 5.16 -14.69
C VAL A 367 -8.61 4.65 -14.12
N MET A 368 -8.39 4.80 -12.82
CA MET A 368 -7.16 4.40 -12.13
C MET A 368 -7.12 2.92 -11.71
N ARG A 369 -8.04 2.09 -12.22
CA ARG A 369 -8.20 0.69 -11.79
C ARG A 369 -6.96 -0.21 -11.87
N ASN A 370 -6.01 0.09 -12.76
CA ASN A 370 -4.78 -0.68 -12.98
C ASN A 370 -3.56 0.02 -12.34
N VAL A 371 -3.78 1.04 -11.51
CA VAL A 371 -2.75 1.71 -10.73
C VAL A 371 -2.75 1.13 -9.32
N THR A 372 -1.58 1.03 -8.68
CA THR A 372 -1.51 0.65 -7.26
C THR A 372 -2.26 1.68 -6.41
N MET A 373 -2.86 1.23 -5.30
CA MET A 373 -3.58 2.17 -4.42
C MET A 373 -2.70 3.35 -3.96
N ALA A 374 -1.38 3.13 -3.80
CA ALA A 374 -0.40 4.16 -3.42
C ALA A 374 -0.41 5.35 -4.37
N LEU A 375 -0.46 5.06 -5.67
CA LEU A 375 -0.40 6.08 -6.73
C LEU A 375 -1.79 6.42 -7.26
N GLY A 376 -2.79 5.57 -7.00
CA GLY A 376 -4.18 5.74 -7.39
C GLY A 376 -4.86 6.89 -6.67
N LEU A 377 -4.63 7.08 -5.36
CA LEU A 377 -5.27 8.18 -4.63
C LEU A 377 -4.79 9.57 -5.07
N PRO A 378 -3.47 9.83 -5.26
CA PRO A 378 -3.03 11.09 -5.86
C PRO A 378 -3.59 11.30 -7.28
N LEU A 379 -3.67 10.24 -8.09
CA LEU A 379 -4.27 10.28 -9.41
C LEU A 379 -5.78 10.61 -9.36
N PHE A 380 -6.50 10.05 -8.38
CA PHE A 380 -7.91 10.35 -8.12
C PHE A 380 -8.15 11.84 -7.86
N GLU A 381 -7.32 12.43 -6.99
CA GLU A 381 -7.40 13.85 -6.66
C GLU A 381 -7.11 14.72 -7.88
N MET A 382 -6.07 14.39 -8.64
CA MET A 382 -5.70 15.12 -9.88
C MET A 382 -6.80 15.08 -10.93
N LEU A 383 -7.54 13.97 -11.05
CA LEU A 383 -8.61 13.81 -12.02
C LEU A 383 -9.96 14.36 -11.54
N GLY A 384 -10.04 14.91 -10.32
CA GLY A 384 -11.31 15.38 -9.75
C GLY A 384 -12.30 14.24 -9.54
N GLY A 385 -11.82 13.07 -9.13
CA GLY A 385 -12.66 11.90 -8.91
C GLY A 385 -13.78 12.17 -7.90
N ALA A 386 -14.97 11.63 -8.17
CA ALA A 386 -16.16 11.90 -7.34
C ALA A 386 -16.29 10.95 -6.15
N ASN A 387 -15.86 9.69 -6.29
CA ASN A 387 -16.02 8.67 -5.25
C ASN A 387 -14.73 7.86 -5.05
N ALA A 388 -14.01 8.16 -3.96
CA ALA A 388 -12.73 7.50 -3.64
C ALA A 388 -12.91 6.03 -3.25
N SER A 389 -14.02 5.68 -2.59
CA SER A 389 -14.30 4.29 -2.20
C SER A 389 -14.52 3.39 -3.40
N VAL A 390 -15.20 3.86 -4.44
CA VAL A 390 -15.32 3.12 -5.72
C VAL A 390 -13.96 2.97 -6.38
N ALA A 391 -13.13 4.01 -6.40
CA ALA A 391 -11.79 3.93 -6.97
C ALA A 391 -10.94 2.86 -6.28
N VAL A 392 -10.92 2.87 -4.94
CA VAL A 392 -10.21 1.89 -4.11
C VAL A 392 -10.77 0.49 -4.34
N ALA A 393 -12.10 0.31 -4.31
CA ALA A 393 -12.75 -0.98 -4.57
C ALA A 393 -12.37 -1.56 -5.94
N MET A 394 -12.32 -0.71 -6.98
CA MET A 394 -11.95 -1.13 -8.32
C MET A 394 -10.49 -1.59 -8.39
N ILE A 395 -9.55 -0.88 -7.76
CA ILE A 395 -8.15 -1.30 -7.69
C ILE A 395 -8.01 -2.63 -6.94
N ILE A 396 -8.68 -2.79 -5.80
CA ILE A 396 -8.63 -4.04 -5.02
C ILE A 396 -9.15 -5.21 -5.86
N LEU A 397 -10.30 -5.02 -6.49
CA LEU A 397 -10.92 -6.04 -7.33
C LEU A 397 -10.00 -6.42 -8.50
N THR A 398 -9.38 -5.44 -9.17
CA THR A 398 -8.38 -5.71 -10.22
C THR A 398 -7.27 -6.63 -9.71
N GLY A 399 -6.79 -6.39 -8.50
CA GLY A 399 -5.69 -7.16 -7.92
C GLY A 399 -6.07 -8.57 -7.55
N ILE A 400 -7.26 -8.74 -6.97
CA ILE A 400 -7.80 -10.07 -6.67
C ILE A 400 -7.96 -10.85 -7.97
N LEU A 401 -8.52 -10.22 -9.01
CA LEU A 401 -8.64 -10.86 -10.31
C LEU A 401 -7.26 -11.19 -10.91
N GLY A 402 -6.29 -10.28 -10.85
CA GLY A 402 -4.92 -10.50 -11.32
C GLY A 402 -4.21 -11.63 -10.55
N GLN A 403 -4.39 -11.72 -9.24
CA GLN A 403 -3.85 -12.77 -8.39
C GLN A 403 -4.41 -14.15 -8.76
N ASN A 404 -5.72 -14.25 -9.00
CA ASN A 404 -6.39 -15.52 -9.24
C ASN A 404 -6.33 -15.97 -10.71
N PHE A 405 -6.34 -15.03 -11.67
CA PHE A 405 -6.44 -15.32 -13.10
C PHE A 405 -5.19 -14.95 -13.91
N GLY A 406 -4.23 -14.21 -13.36
CA GLY A 406 -3.09 -13.68 -14.11
C GLY A 406 -2.23 -14.76 -14.78
N GLN A 407 -1.93 -15.86 -14.07
CA GLN A 407 -1.19 -17.00 -14.66
C GLN A 407 -1.96 -17.69 -15.78
N ILE A 408 -3.25 -17.95 -15.55
CA ILE A 408 -4.14 -18.54 -16.56
C ILE A 408 -4.14 -17.67 -17.82
N LEU A 409 -4.22 -16.34 -17.68
CA LEU A 409 -4.19 -15.41 -18.81
C LEU A 409 -2.85 -15.44 -19.54
N MET A 410 -1.71 -15.47 -18.83
CA MET A 410 -0.38 -15.58 -19.45
C MET A 410 -0.23 -16.86 -20.27
N ASP A 411 -0.66 -17.98 -19.71
CA ASP A 411 -0.55 -19.29 -20.35
C ASP A 411 -1.49 -19.37 -21.56
N ARG A 412 -2.72 -18.86 -21.42
CA ARG A 412 -3.68 -18.77 -22.52
C ARG A 412 -3.19 -17.87 -23.66
N PHE A 413 -2.55 -16.75 -23.34
CA PHE A 413 -1.94 -15.85 -24.31
C PHE A 413 -0.58 -16.32 -24.82
N ARG A 414 -0.09 -17.47 -24.34
CA ARG A 414 1.18 -18.10 -24.72
C ARG A 414 2.39 -17.17 -24.47
N VAL A 415 2.36 -16.40 -23.40
CA VAL A 415 3.47 -15.53 -22.97
C VAL A 415 4.52 -16.40 -22.32
N ARG A 416 5.65 -16.63 -23.00
CA ARG A 416 6.72 -17.52 -22.52
C ARG A 416 7.90 -16.80 -21.90
N ASP A 417 8.16 -15.57 -22.33
CA ASP A 417 9.31 -14.79 -21.87
C ASP A 417 9.08 -14.27 -20.44
N PRO A 418 10.00 -14.55 -19.48
CA PRO A 418 9.84 -14.12 -18.08
C PRO A 418 9.74 -12.60 -17.90
N VAL A 419 10.40 -11.81 -18.74
CA VAL A 419 10.32 -10.34 -18.72
C VAL A 419 8.91 -9.91 -19.12
N ALA A 420 8.39 -10.45 -20.22
CA ALA A 420 7.03 -10.15 -20.66
C ALA A 420 5.96 -10.59 -19.64
N ARG A 421 6.11 -11.80 -19.06
CA ARG A 421 5.22 -12.30 -17.99
C ARG A 421 5.23 -11.39 -16.78
N GLY A 422 6.43 -11.03 -16.31
CA GLY A 422 6.61 -10.13 -15.19
C GLY A 422 5.99 -8.76 -15.44
N LEU A 423 6.34 -8.10 -16.55
CA LEU A 423 5.80 -6.80 -16.90
C LEU A 423 4.27 -6.81 -16.99
N ALA A 424 3.68 -7.81 -17.68
CA ALA A 424 2.23 -7.91 -17.85
C ALA A 424 1.50 -8.09 -16.51
N MET A 425 2.02 -8.94 -15.63
CA MET A 425 1.45 -9.17 -14.29
C MET A 425 1.58 -7.94 -13.39
N GLY A 426 2.73 -7.28 -13.39
CA GLY A 426 2.94 -6.08 -12.58
C GLY A 426 2.07 -4.90 -13.02
N ILE A 427 1.90 -4.71 -14.33
CA ILE A 427 1.05 -3.66 -14.90
C ILE A 427 -0.43 -3.93 -14.65
N SER A 428 -0.88 -5.18 -14.80
CA SER A 428 -2.31 -5.52 -14.81
C SER A 428 -2.83 -5.95 -13.44
N GLY A 429 -2.08 -6.80 -12.73
CA GLY A 429 -2.43 -7.35 -11.42
C GLY A 429 -1.80 -6.61 -10.23
N HIS A 430 -0.95 -5.62 -10.51
CA HIS A 430 -0.28 -4.77 -9.51
C HIS A 430 0.29 -5.59 -8.33
N GLY A 431 0.12 -5.15 -7.09
CA GLY A 431 0.76 -5.77 -5.93
C GLY A 431 0.27 -7.18 -5.62
N LEU A 432 -1.04 -7.42 -5.72
CA LEU A 432 -1.62 -8.73 -5.42
C LEU A 432 -1.23 -9.76 -6.49
N GLY A 433 -1.28 -9.38 -7.77
CA GLY A 433 -0.79 -10.21 -8.86
C GLY A 433 0.71 -10.48 -8.76
N THR A 434 1.52 -9.45 -8.49
CA THR A 434 2.97 -9.60 -8.30
C THR A 434 3.30 -10.55 -7.14
N ALA A 435 2.55 -10.48 -6.04
CA ALA A 435 2.73 -11.37 -4.90
C ALA A 435 2.40 -12.83 -5.23
N ALA A 436 1.34 -13.09 -6.01
CA ALA A 436 1.04 -14.44 -6.51
C ALA A 436 2.12 -14.94 -7.47
N LEU A 437 2.60 -14.09 -8.38
CA LEU A 437 3.67 -14.44 -9.33
C LEU A 437 4.97 -14.82 -8.61
N ALA A 438 5.29 -14.14 -7.50
CA ALA A 438 6.48 -14.42 -6.71
C ALA A 438 6.56 -15.87 -6.21
N GLN A 439 5.41 -16.54 -6.04
CA GLN A 439 5.35 -17.90 -5.54
C GLN A 439 5.61 -18.95 -6.63
N THR A 440 5.31 -18.64 -7.89
CA THR A 440 5.36 -19.60 -8.99
C THR A 440 6.45 -19.32 -10.02
N GLU A 441 6.85 -18.05 -10.19
CA GLU A 441 7.76 -17.60 -11.26
C GLU A 441 8.81 -16.63 -10.73
N LYS A 442 9.90 -17.19 -10.21
CA LYS A 442 11.00 -16.43 -9.60
C LYS A 442 11.71 -15.49 -10.59
N ASP A 443 11.81 -15.89 -11.87
CA ASP A 443 12.51 -15.10 -12.89
C ASP A 443 11.67 -13.93 -13.42
N ALA A 444 10.33 -14.05 -13.38
CA ALA A 444 9.40 -13.01 -13.80
C ALA A 444 9.11 -12.00 -12.67
N PHE A 445 9.19 -12.44 -11.41
CA PHE A 445 8.91 -11.62 -10.23
C PHE A 445 9.66 -10.27 -10.21
N PRO A 446 10.97 -10.18 -10.52
CA PRO A 446 11.69 -8.92 -10.47
C PRO A 446 11.11 -7.86 -11.41
N PHE A 447 10.67 -8.27 -12.61
CA PHE A 447 10.07 -7.40 -13.59
C PHE A 447 8.64 -7.00 -13.19
N SER A 448 7.89 -7.91 -12.57
CA SER A 448 6.54 -7.60 -12.05
C SER A 448 6.56 -6.56 -10.93
N ALA A 449 7.46 -6.72 -9.97
CA ALA A 449 7.62 -5.76 -8.87
C ALA A 449 8.02 -4.37 -9.38
N LEU A 450 8.91 -4.32 -10.39
CA LEU A 450 9.33 -3.09 -11.03
C LEU A 450 8.20 -2.43 -11.84
N ALA A 451 7.47 -3.22 -12.63
CA ALA A 451 6.40 -2.73 -13.49
C ALA A 451 5.23 -2.18 -12.68
N MET A 452 4.86 -2.82 -11.57
CA MET A 452 3.84 -2.31 -10.66
C MET A 452 4.15 -0.87 -10.19
N ALA A 453 5.42 -0.58 -9.84
CA ALA A 453 5.83 0.74 -9.39
C ALA A 453 5.81 1.74 -10.56
N LEU A 454 6.46 1.41 -11.68
CA LEU A 454 6.60 2.30 -12.83
C LEU A 454 5.27 2.61 -13.52
N ASN A 455 4.38 1.63 -13.67
CA ASN A 455 3.09 1.82 -14.31
C ASN A 455 2.26 2.90 -13.61
N GLY A 456 2.20 2.84 -12.27
CA GLY A 456 1.49 3.86 -11.50
C GLY A 456 2.16 5.24 -11.59
N SER A 457 3.49 5.28 -11.59
CA SER A 457 4.24 6.53 -11.71
C SER A 457 4.00 7.18 -13.08
N PHE A 458 4.05 6.41 -14.16
CA PHE A 458 3.73 6.93 -15.49
C PHE A 458 2.28 7.34 -15.62
N ALA A 459 1.33 6.59 -15.05
CA ALA A 459 -0.07 6.99 -15.05
C ALA A 459 -0.30 8.36 -14.40
N VAL A 460 0.34 8.62 -13.25
CA VAL A 460 0.30 9.93 -12.59
C VAL A 460 0.99 11.01 -13.42
N CYS A 461 2.19 10.74 -13.96
CA CYS A 461 2.91 11.69 -14.82
C CYS A 461 2.10 12.06 -16.06
N LEU A 462 1.49 11.08 -16.74
CA LEU A 462 0.62 11.29 -17.89
C LEU A 462 -0.58 12.16 -17.51
N ALA A 463 -1.27 11.85 -16.40
CA ALA A 463 -2.39 12.65 -15.93
C ALA A 463 -2.01 14.06 -15.48
N ALA A 464 -0.73 14.30 -15.14
CA ALA A 464 -0.22 15.63 -14.83
C ALA A 464 -0.07 16.51 -16.08
N LEU A 465 0.12 15.90 -17.26
CA LEU A 465 0.23 16.62 -18.51
C LEU A 465 -1.16 17.17 -18.91
N PRO A 466 -1.35 18.49 -18.99
CA PRO A 466 -2.64 19.08 -19.35
C PRO A 466 -3.28 18.52 -20.63
N PRO A 467 -2.56 18.30 -21.75
CA PRO A 467 -3.19 17.76 -22.96
C PRO A 467 -3.69 16.31 -22.76
N PHE A 468 -2.91 15.47 -22.10
CA PHE A 468 -3.30 14.08 -21.83
C PHE A 468 -4.48 14.04 -20.85
N ARG A 469 -4.46 14.86 -19.79
CA ARG A 469 -5.57 14.97 -18.84
C ARG A 469 -6.87 15.38 -19.53
N ARG A 470 -6.84 16.41 -20.39
CA ARG A 470 -8.01 16.86 -21.16
C ARG A 470 -8.53 15.77 -22.09
N LEU A 471 -7.64 15.05 -22.78
CA LEU A 471 -8.01 13.92 -23.61
C LEU A 471 -8.69 12.83 -22.77
N LEU A 472 -8.10 12.45 -21.65
CA LEU A 472 -8.62 11.42 -20.75
C LEU A 472 -10.02 11.78 -20.24
N LEU A 473 -10.23 13.01 -19.76
CA LEU A 473 -11.53 13.48 -19.26
C LEU A 473 -12.57 13.58 -20.38
N SER A 474 -12.17 14.01 -21.58
CA SER A 474 -13.03 14.03 -22.76
C SER A 474 -13.50 12.63 -23.18
N LEU A 475 -12.58 11.65 -23.21
CA LEU A 475 -12.92 10.25 -23.47
C LEU A 475 -13.82 9.67 -22.37
N ALA A 476 -13.57 10.04 -21.12
CA ALA A 476 -14.45 9.73 -19.99
C ALA A 476 -15.81 10.44 -20.08
N GLY A 477 -15.99 11.39 -21.00
CA GLY A 477 -17.23 12.15 -21.19
C GLY A 477 -17.56 13.04 -20.00
N VAL A 478 -16.53 13.61 -19.37
CA VAL A 478 -16.62 14.55 -18.25
C VAL A 478 -16.17 15.90 -18.82
N ALA A 479 -17.06 16.88 -18.82
CA ALA A 479 -16.73 18.22 -19.36
C ALA A 479 -15.57 18.84 -18.55
N ASN A 480 -14.68 19.56 -19.26
CA ASN A 480 -13.55 20.27 -18.67
C ASN A 480 -14.00 21.47 -17.83
#